data_AF-A0AAV4WUE1-F1
#
_entry.id   AF-A0AAV4WUE1-F1
#
_cell.length_a   1.000
_cell.length_b   1.000
_cell.length_c   1.000
_cell.angle_alpha   90.00
_cell.angle_beta   90.00
_cell.angle_gamma   90.00
#
_symmetry.space_group_name_H-M   'P 1'
#
loop_
_entity.id
_entity.type
_entity.pdbx_description
1 polymer ?
#
loop_
_entity_poly.entity_id
_entity_poly.type
_entity_poly.pdbx_seq_one_letter_code
_entity_poly.pdbx_strand_id
1 'polypeptide(L)'
;MNIRPQVPSLKEMMMIKVAILLSRDNEIKSLVVNVKDDFYDSSISFYDLRGNQWTEIQEKAMDKISTVELPTSLQKRIVELIKPLSLEAQKWKGIHSFLGNTVSDQDICWKGDGLINWQKTMWTLLIKKKLDVTHRFLLACHYCSLADICTIWNKMTQSNKKSVSAIYEPRLVWNWVEWIHRTVEKIDVWPRGKGNFPLLYRNVPLGIRTIFSELDLEERQKFLMYFVSNRTLPLDDFRFFISTMDGKHLEELFRMYPYQVLQYFLQWPLHKYFLDVADRLWVYISEEDFQDILRYIIFQRINGGWDDQNYEGLLREFWHRSPDLHKEFVLRNEGFTRLKTFLAEFDFSRKN
;
A
#
# COMPACT_ATOMS: atom_id res chain seq x y z
N MET A 1 11.80 17.17 12.85
CA MET A 1 10.71 17.09 11.86
C MET A 1 9.60 16.22 12.44
N ASN A 2 8.37 16.72 12.62
CA ASN A 2 7.27 15.93 13.25
C ASN A 2 6.23 15.52 12.20
N ILE A 3 6.65 14.76 11.19
CA ILE A 3 5.75 14.12 10.19
C ILE A 3 5.32 12.77 10.74
N ARG A 4 4.80 12.77 11.97
CA ARG A 4 4.25 11.56 12.56
C ARG A 4 2.81 11.43 12.09
N PRO A 5 2.45 10.34 11.38
CA PRO A 5 1.06 10.11 11.00
C PRO A 5 0.19 10.17 12.24
N GLN A 6 -0.71 11.16 12.32
CA GLN A 6 -1.56 11.32 13.50
C GLN A 6 -2.57 10.16 13.57
N VAL A 7 -2.87 9.74 14.81
CA VAL A 7 -3.94 8.78 15.09
C VAL A 7 -5.26 9.39 14.59
N PRO A 8 -6.08 8.64 13.81
CA PRO A 8 -7.37 9.15 13.38
C PRO A 8 -8.26 9.53 14.56
N SER A 9 -9.06 10.58 14.36
CA SER A 9 -10.09 10.95 15.33
C SER A 9 -11.12 9.84 15.49
N LEU A 10 -11.83 9.82 16.63
CA LEU A 10 -12.91 8.86 16.88
C LEU A 10 -13.98 8.91 15.78
N LYS A 11 -14.29 10.12 15.28
CA LYS A 11 -15.22 10.32 14.17
C LYS A 11 -14.74 9.62 12.90
N GLU A 12 -13.47 9.77 12.54
CA GLU A 12 -12.87 9.08 11.37
C GLU A 12 -12.89 7.56 11.55
N MET A 13 -12.49 7.06 12.72
CA MET A 13 -12.51 5.63 13.02
C MET A 13 -13.93 5.04 12.88
N MET A 14 -14.96 5.75 13.34
CA MET A 14 -16.34 5.29 13.23
C MET A 14 -16.84 5.31 11.78
N MET A 15 -16.53 6.35 11.00
CA MET A 15 -16.86 6.37 9.57
C MET A 15 -16.23 5.20 8.82
N ILE A 16 -14.94 4.94 9.06
CA ILE A 16 -14.22 3.80 8.49
C ILE A 16 -14.86 2.48 8.89
N LYS A 17 -15.24 2.33 10.17
CA LYS A 17 -15.91 1.11 10.66
C LYS A 17 -17.24 0.86 9.96
N VAL A 18 -18.06 1.90 9.76
CA VAL A 18 -19.34 1.78 9.03
C VAL A 18 -19.08 1.45 7.56
N ALA A 19 -18.10 2.12 6.92
CA ALA A 19 -17.73 1.83 5.53
C ALA A 19 -17.29 0.38 5.35
N ILE A 20 -16.47 -0.18 6.26
CA ILE A 20 -16.07 -1.60 6.24
C ILE A 20 -17.29 -2.54 6.32
N LEU A 21 -18.30 -2.19 7.12
CA LEU A 21 -19.53 -2.99 7.24
C LEU A 21 -20.34 -2.94 5.93
N LEU A 22 -20.44 -1.77 5.30
CA LEU A 22 -21.07 -1.61 3.99
C LEU A 22 -20.31 -2.38 2.90
N SER A 23 -18.98 -2.29 2.83
CA SER A 23 -18.16 -3.06 1.89
C SER A 23 -18.29 -4.58 2.04
N ARG A 24 -18.79 -5.06 3.19
CA ARG A 24 -19.05 -6.48 3.47
C ARG A 24 -20.47 -6.93 3.11
N ASP A 25 -21.37 -5.99 2.80
CA ASP A 25 -22.71 -6.32 2.30
C ASP A 25 -22.60 -7.11 0.99
N ASN A 26 -23.40 -8.17 0.84
CA ASN A 26 -23.27 -9.08 -0.29
C ASN A 26 -23.55 -8.39 -1.65
N GLU A 27 -24.46 -7.44 -1.70
CA GLU A 27 -24.79 -6.73 -2.95
C GLU A 27 -23.61 -5.83 -3.34
N ILE A 28 -23.14 -4.99 -2.40
CA ILE A 28 -21.98 -4.11 -2.63
C ILE A 28 -20.76 -4.95 -3.00
N LYS A 29 -20.50 -6.01 -2.25
CA LYS A 29 -19.36 -6.90 -2.50
C LYS A 29 -19.44 -7.57 -3.88
N SER A 30 -20.62 -8.01 -4.31
CA SER A 30 -20.79 -8.63 -5.63
C SER A 30 -20.44 -7.67 -6.76
N LEU A 31 -20.82 -6.39 -6.61
CA LEU A 31 -20.47 -5.33 -7.54
C LEU A 31 -18.96 -5.10 -7.54
N VAL A 32 -18.32 -5.03 -6.37
CA VAL A 32 -16.85 -4.88 -6.24
C VAL A 32 -16.08 -6.06 -6.85
N VAL A 33 -16.58 -7.30 -6.76
CA VAL A 33 -15.92 -8.47 -7.36
C VAL A 33 -15.98 -8.43 -8.89
N ASN A 34 -17.04 -7.84 -9.47
CA ASN A 34 -17.19 -7.69 -10.91
C ASN A 34 -16.27 -6.60 -11.49
N VAL A 35 -15.75 -5.71 -10.63
CA VAL A 35 -14.69 -4.74 -10.92
C VAL A 35 -13.33 -5.48 -10.93
N LYS A 36 -13.18 -6.54 -11.75
CA LYS A 36 -11.96 -7.37 -11.80
C LYS A 36 -10.73 -6.51 -12.11
N ASP A 37 -9.81 -6.41 -11.15
CA ASP A 37 -8.47 -5.87 -11.35
C ASP A 37 -7.50 -7.00 -11.72
N ASP A 38 -6.95 -6.94 -12.94
CA ASP A 38 -5.75 -7.68 -13.29
C ASP A 38 -4.52 -6.99 -12.67
N PHE A 39 -4.36 -7.13 -11.35
CA PHE A 39 -3.33 -6.47 -10.52
C PHE A 39 -1.87 -6.92 -10.81
N TYR A 40 -1.61 -7.71 -11.86
CA TYR A 40 -0.36 -8.46 -11.98
C TYR A 40 0.79 -7.77 -12.71
N ASP A 41 0.63 -6.54 -13.23
CA ASP A 41 1.76 -5.80 -13.80
C ASP A 41 2.04 -4.49 -13.04
N SER A 42 3.15 -4.48 -12.30
CA SER A 42 3.68 -3.32 -11.57
C SER A 42 4.25 -2.23 -12.48
N SER A 43 4.13 -2.39 -13.79
CA SER A 43 4.50 -1.38 -14.77
C SER A 43 3.41 -1.31 -15.84
N ILE A 44 2.88 -0.11 -16.04
CA ILE A 44 1.95 0.30 -17.11
C ILE A 44 0.48 0.38 -16.66
N SER A 45 -0.06 1.57 -16.92
CA SER A 45 -1.38 2.10 -16.62
C SER A 45 -2.54 1.27 -17.20
N PHE A 46 -3.50 0.83 -16.38
CA PHE A 46 -4.77 0.27 -16.89
C PHE A 46 -5.94 0.44 -15.91
N TYR A 47 -6.40 1.67 -15.63
CA TYR A 47 -7.60 1.85 -14.76
C TYR A 47 -8.64 2.87 -15.26
N ASP A 48 -8.61 3.23 -16.55
CA ASP A 48 -9.57 4.19 -17.14
C ASP A 48 -10.94 3.56 -17.52
N LEU A 49 -11.20 2.28 -17.22
CA LEU A 49 -12.38 1.56 -17.74
C LEU A 49 -13.55 1.40 -16.74
N ARG A 50 -13.52 2.01 -15.54
CA ARG A 50 -14.45 1.62 -14.45
C ARG A 50 -15.13 2.75 -13.68
N GLY A 51 -15.10 3.99 -14.16
CA GLY A 51 -15.80 5.11 -13.50
C GLY A 51 -17.30 4.86 -13.32
N ASN A 52 -17.94 4.19 -14.28
CA ASN A 52 -19.35 3.82 -14.23
C ASN A 52 -19.67 2.75 -13.15
N GLN A 53 -18.83 1.72 -13.01
CA GLN A 53 -19.05 0.65 -12.02
C GLN A 53 -18.88 1.15 -10.58
N TRP A 54 -17.93 2.06 -10.33
CA TRP A 54 -17.78 2.66 -9.00
C TRP A 54 -18.94 3.59 -8.65
N THR A 55 -19.51 4.27 -9.65
CA THR A 55 -20.73 5.07 -9.45
C THR A 55 -21.89 4.19 -8.99
N GLU A 56 -22.12 3.05 -9.64
CA GLU A 56 -23.15 2.07 -9.24
C GLU A 56 -22.92 1.56 -7.80
N ILE A 57 -21.68 1.24 -7.43
CA ILE A 57 -21.32 0.84 -6.07
C ILE A 57 -21.65 1.95 -5.06
N GLN A 58 -21.33 3.20 -5.39
CA GLN A 58 -21.58 4.36 -4.53
C GLN A 58 -23.09 4.63 -4.38
N GLU A 59 -23.85 4.57 -5.47
CA GLU A 59 -25.32 4.72 -5.45
C GLU A 59 -25.95 3.64 -4.57
N LYS A 60 -25.58 2.37 -4.78
CA LYS A 60 -26.09 1.25 -4.00
C LYS A 60 -25.73 1.35 -2.52
N ALA A 61 -24.52 1.81 -2.21
CA ALA A 61 -24.11 2.08 -0.84
C ALA A 61 -24.84 3.27 -0.21
N MET A 62 -25.10 4.30 -1.01
CA MET A 62 -25.89 5.46 -0.58
C MET A 62 -27.32 5.05 -0.24
N ASP A 63 -27.96 4.22 -1.05
CA ASP A 63 -29.30 3.68 -0.76
C ASP A 63 -29.33 2.96 0.57
N LYS A 64 -28.34 2.09 0.83
CA LYS A 64 -28.26 1.35 2.10
C LYS A 64 -28.03 2.26 3.29
N ILE A 65 -27.10 3.21 3.19
CA ILE A 65 -26.78 4.10 4.32
C ILE A 65 -27.85 5.17 4.56
N SER A 66 -28.66 5.50 3.55
CA SER A 66 -29.79 6.44 3.68
C SER A 66 -30.84 5.96 4.68
N THR A 67 -30.90 4.64 4.93
CA THR A 67 -31.76 4.03 5.96
C THR A 67 -31.31 4.34 7.38
N VAL A 68 -30.08 4.82 7.57
CA VAL A 68 -29.52 5.21 8.85
C VAL A 68 -29.72 6.72 9.04
N GLU A 69 -30.24 7.13 10.20
CA GLU A 69 -30.46 8.53 10.59
C GLU A 69 -29.13 9.30 10.80
N LEU A 70 -28.38 9.50 9.72
CA LEU A 70 -27.14 10.27 9.67
C LEU A 70 -27.28 11.49 8.75
N PRO A 71 -26.58 12.60 9.03
CA PRO A 71 -26.53 13.72 8.11
C PRO A 71 -26.03 13.28 6.73
N THR A 72 -26.65 13.77 5.65
CA THR A 72 -26.28 13.42 4.26
C THR A 72 -24.81 13.67 3.95
N SER A 73 -24.22 14.72 4.50
CA SER A 73 -22.79 15.02 4.35
C SER A 73 -21.89 13.94 4.97
N LEU A 74 -22.35 13.31 6.06
CA LEU A 74 -21.64 12.19 6.69
C LEU A 74 -21.84 10.89 5.92
N GLN A 75 -23.06 10.65 5.43
CA GLN A 75 -23.36 9.50 4.57
C GLN A 75 -22.46 9.50 3.33
N LYS A 76 -22.37 10.64 2.63
CA LYS A 76 -21.49 10.81 1.47
C LYS A 76 -20.04 10.47 1.79
N ARG A 77 -19.50 11.00 2.90
CA ARG A 77 -18.13 10.70 3.34
C ARG A 77 -17.89 9.23 3.66
N ILE A 78 -18.90 8.52 4.19
CA ILE A 78 -18.80 7.08 4.45
C ILE A 78 -18.78 6.29 3.14
N VAL A 79 -19.63 6.66 2.18
CA VAL A 79 -19.68 6.02 0.85
C VAL A 79 -18.37 6.23 0.09
N GLU A 80 -17.78 7.43 0.15
CA GLU A 80 -16.47 7.74 -0.45
C GLU A 80 -15.34 6.83 0.08
N LEU A 81 -15.44 6.29 1.30
CA LEU A 81 -14.44 5.38 1.88
C LEU A 81 -14.52 3.95 1.33
N ILE A 82 -15.61 3.56 0.67
CA ILE A 82 -15.81 2.17 0.20
C ILE A 82 -14.74 1.78 -0.81
N LYS A 83 -14.41 2.66 -1.76
CA LYS A 83 -13.42 2.36 -2.78
C LYS A 83 -12.01 2.16 -2.23
N PRO A 84 -11.41 3.09 -1.46
CA PRO A 84 -10.07 2.87 -0.92
C PRO A 84 -9.99 1.62 -0.02
N LEU A 85 -11.06 1.30 0.73
CA LEU A 85 -11.13 0.06 1.51
C LEU A 85 -11.17 -1.18 0.60
N SER A 86 -12.00 -1.18 -0.45
CA SER A 86 -12.07 -2.28 -1.42
C SER A 86 -10.73 -2.50 -2.13
N LEU A 87 -10.04 -1.43 -2.52
CA LEU A 87 -8.72 -1.49 -3.14
C LEU A 87 -7.65 -2.03 -2.19
N GLU A 88 -7.65 -1.63 -0.92
CA GLU A 88 -6.74 -2.18 0.09
C GLU A 88 -7.00 -3.67 0.33
N ALA A 89 -8.27 -4.11 0.33
CA ALA A 89 -8.62 -5.52 0.44
C ALA A 89 -8.20 -6.34 -0.79
N GLN A 90 -8.40 -5.81 -2.00
CA GLN A 90 -7.96 -6.44 -3.24
C GLN A 90 -6.44 -6.54 -3.31
N LYS A 91 -5.72 -5.48 -2.94
CA LYS A 91 -4.25 -5.49 -2.82
C LYS A 91 -3.77 -6.59 -1.88
N TRP A 92 -4.39 -6.71 -0.70
CA TRP A 92 -4.06 -7.79 0.22
C TRP A 92 -4.31 -9.17 -0.41
N LYS A 93 -5.46 -9.38 -1.08
CA LYS A 93 -5.78 -10.64 -1.75
C LYS A 93 -4.82 -10.96 -2.90
N GLY A 94 -4.39 -9.95 -3.67
CA GLY A 94 -3.43 -10.11 -4.76
C GLY A 94 -2.08 -10.61 -4.26
N ILE A 95 -1.57 -10.01 -3.17
CA ILE A 95 -0.33 -10.46 -2.51
C ILE A 95 -0.48 -11.86 -1.92
N HIS A 96 -1.67 -12.23 -1.47
CA HIS A 96 -1.96 -13.54 -0.87
C HIS A 96 -2.75 -14.44 -1.81
N SER A 97 -2.54 -14.33 -3.12
CA SER A 97 -3.29 -15.09 -4.13
C SER A 97 -3.10 -16.59 -3.98
N PHE A 98 -1.97 -17.03 -3.41
CA PHE A 98 -1.71 -18.41 -3.03
C PHE A 98 -2.71 -18.98 -2.03
N LEU A 99 -3.50 -18.16 -1.32
CA LEU A 99 -4.58 -18.61 -0.44
C LEU A 99 -5.90 -18.88 -1.19
N GLY A 100 -5.98 -18.50 -2.47
CA GLY A 100 -7.18 -18.60 -3.29
C GLY A 100 -8.40 -17.97 -2.62
N ASN A 101 -9.55 -18.65 -2.72
CA ASN A 101 -10.81 -18.21 -2.11
C ASN A 101 -10.99 -18.68 -0.65
N THR A 102 -9.95 -19.21 -0.01
CA THR A 102 -10.04 -19.76 1.35
C THR A 102 -10.24 -18.65 2.40
N VAL A 103 -9.80 -17.43 2.09
CA VAL A 103 -9.91 -16.28 2.99
C VAL A 103 -11.09 -15.40 2.59
N SER A 104 -11.98 -15.16 3.54
CA SER A 104 -13.11 -14.23 3.39
C SER A 104 -12.74 -12.82 3.86
N ASP A 105 -13.49 -11.81 3.40
CA ASP A 105 -13.30 -10.41 3.87
C ASP A 105 -13.61 -10.23 5.36
N GLN A 106 -14.31 -11.19 5.98
CA GLN A 106 -14.57 -11.21 7.41
C GLN A 106 -13.34 -11.63 8.22
N ASP A 107 -12.40 -12.34 7.59
CA ASP A 107 -11.14 -12.75 8.22
C ASP A 107 -10.10 -11.62 8.22
N ILE A 108 -10.28 -10.63 7.35
CA ILE A 108 -9.43 -9.44 7.28
C ILE A 108 -9.69 -8.55 8.50
N CYS A 109 -8.62 -8.28 9.25
CA CYS A 109 -8.62 -7.38 10.39
C CYS A 109 -8.23 -5.97 9.95
N TRP A 110 -9.08 -4.99 10.22
CA TRP A 110 -8.84 -3.58 9.87
C TRP A 110 -8.28 -2.78 11.04
N LYS A 111 -7.48 -1.76 10.74
CA LYS A 111 -7.06 -0.71 11.68
C LYS A 111 -8.09 0.43 11.68
N GLY A 112 -8.02 1.29 12.70
CA GLY A 112 -8.92 2.46 12.79
C GLY A 112 -8.63 3.56 11.76
N ASP A 113 -7.48 3.53 11.09
CA ASP A 113 -7.17 4.39 9.94
C ASP A 113 -7.57 3.74 8.61
N GLY A 114 -8.19 2.57 8.66
CA GLY A 114 -8.76 1.86 7.53
C GLY A 114 -7.74 1.14 6.66
N LEU A 115 -6.48 1.06 7.05
CA LEU A 115 -5.55 0.07 6.49
C LEU A 115 -5.81 -1.31 7.09
N ILE A 116 -5.41 -2.38 6.39
CA ILE A 116 -5.47 -3.72 6.96
C ILE A 116 -4.39 -3.85 8.04
N ASN A 117 -4.73 -4.47 9.16
CA ASN A 117 -3.78 -4.93 10.15
C ASN A 117 -3.23 -6.29 9.71
N TRP A 118 -2.20 -6.26 8.86
CA TRP A 118 -1.63 -7.45 8.23
C TRP A 118 -1.20 -8.49 9.27
N GLN A 119 -0.62 -8.04 10.39
CA GLN A 119 -0.15 -8.92 11.47
C GLN A 119 -1.32 -9.62 12.15
N LYS A 120 -2.35 -8.85 12.55
CA LYS A 120 -3.53 -9.39 13.22
C LYS A 120 -4.33 -10.30 12.29
N THR A 121 -4.44 -9.96 11.00
CA THR A 121 -5.06 -10.83 9.98
C THR A 121 -4.31 -12.16 9.90
N MET A 122 -2.98 -12.13 9.76
CA MET A 122 -2.15 -13.34 9.72
C MET A 122 -2.33 -14.21 10.97
N TRP A 123 -2.22 -13.65 12.17
CA TRP A 123 -2.45 -14.39 13.42
C TRP A 123 -3.84 -15.02 13.48
N THR A 124 -4.86 -14.25 13.07
CA THR A 124 -6.25 -14.73 13.04
C THR A 124 -6.40 -15.94 12.12
N LEU A 125 -5.77 -15.90 10.94
CA LEU A 125 -5.79 -16.98 9.96
C LEU A 125 -5.04 -18.23 10.44
N LEU A 126 -3.88 -18.05 11.10
CA LEU A 126 -3.11 -19.15 11.67
C LEU A 126 -3.83 -19.82 12.84
N ILE A 127 -4.40 -19.05 13.77
CA ILE A 127 -5.05 -19.55 14.99
C ILE A 127 -6.37 -20.24 14.68
N LYS A 128 -7.21 -19.66 13.80
CA LYS A 128 -8.54 -20.22 13.50
C LYS A 128 -8.49 -21.54 12.74
N LYS A 129 -7.30 -21.99 12.31
CA LYS A 129 -7.08 -23.22 11.51
C LYS A 129 -8.04 -23.36 10.31
N LYS A 130 -8.52 -22.22 9.78
CA LYS A 130 -9.34 -22.16 8.56
C LYS A 130 -8.54 -22.59 7.32
N LEU A 131 -7.23 -22.41 7.39
CA LEU A 131 -6.27 -22.78 6.38
C LEU A 131 -5.72 -24.18 6.65
N ASP A 132 -5.57 -24.98 5.60
CA ASP A 132 -4.84 -26.25 5.70
C ASP A 132 -3.37 -26.02 6.09
N VAL A 133 -2.66 -27.11 6.40
CA VAL A 133 -1.28 -27.03 6.88
C VAL A 133 -0.32 -26.41 5.85
N THR A 134 -0.56 -26.61 4.55
CA THR A 134 0.24 -26.06 3.45
C THR A 134 0.04 -24.55 3.38
N HIS A 135 -1.21 -24.08 3.33
CA HIS A 135 -1.50 -22.64 3.29
C HIS A 135 -1.03 -21.91 4.56
N ARG A 136 -1.13 -22.53 5.73
CA ARG A 136 -0.56 -21.96 6.97
C ARG A 136 0.95 -21.84 6.91
N PHE A 137 1.64 -22.84 6.35
CA PHE A 137 3.09 -22.78 6.15
C PHE A 137 3.47 -21.62 5.22
N LEU A 138 2.82 -21.51 4.07
CA LEU A 138 3.05 -20.43 3.11
C LEU A 138 2.81 -19.06 3.72
N LEU A 139 1.72 -18.91 4.49
CA LEU A 139 1.42 -17.68 5.20
C LEU A 139 2.49 -17.36 6.25
N ALA A 140 2.94 -18.34 7.03
CA ALA A 140 4.02 -18.14 8.00
C ALA A 140 5.33 -17.71 7.33
N CYS A 141 5.68 -18.29 6.17
CA CYS A 141 6.82 -17.88 5.34
C CYS A 141 6.69 -16.43 4.84
N HIS A 142 5.52 -16.05 4.32
CA HIS A 142 5.23 -14.69 3.83
C HIS A 142 5.29 -13.61 4.92
N TYR A 143 5.09 -13.99 6.18
CA TYR A 143 5.18 -13.08 7.31
C TYR A 143 6.46 -13.28 8.13
N CYS A 144 7.37 -14.14 7.66
CA CYS A 144 8.63 -14.41 8.33
C CYS A 144 8.47 -14.84 9.81
N SER A 145 7.39 -15.54 10.14
CA SER A 145 7.15 -16.01 11.52
C SER A 145 7.93 -17.28 11.80
N LEU A 146 9.17 -17.13 12.28
CA LEU A 146 10.10 -18.25 12.45
C LEU A 146 9.52 -19.39 13.31
N ALA A 147 8.91 -19.04 14.45
CA ALA A 147 8.32 -20.00 15.36
C ALA A 147 7.19 -20.82 14.69
N ASP A 148 6.32 -20.15 13.92
CA ASP A 148 5.23 -20.80 13.21
C ASP A 148 5.73 -21.64 12.04
N ILE A 149 6.70 -21.13 11.26
CA ILE A 149 7.34 -21.85 10.14
C ILE A 149 7.84 -23.21 10.64
N CYS A 150 8.61 -23.23 11.73
CA CYS A 150 9.20 -24.45 12.28
C CYS A 150 8.14 -25.39 12.85
N THR A 151 7.20 -24.83 13.62
CA THR A 151 6.12 -25.60 14.25
C THR A 151 5.23 -26.26 13.21
N ILE A 152 4.92 -25.57 12.11
CA ILE A 152 4.09 -26.07 11.04
C ILE A 152 4.86 -27.10 10.20
N TRP A 153 6.10 -26.79 9.80
CA TRP A 153 6.94 -27.69 9.00
C TRP A 153 7.14 -29.07 9.64
N ASN A 154 7.38 -29.09 10.96
CA ASN A 154 7.56 -30.33 11.71
C ASN A 154 6.27 -31.17 11.79
N LYS A 155 5.10 -30.55 11.62
CA LYS A 155 3.79 -31.23 11.59
C LYS A 155 3.36 -31.62 10.18
N MET A 156 4.04 -31.16 9.14
CA MET A 156 3.70 -31.45 7.75
C MET A 156 4.11 -32.87 7.34
N THR A 157 3.22 -33.56 6.64
CA THR A 157 3.56 -34.83 5.98
C THR A 157 4.48 -34.61 4.78
N GLN A 158 5.12 -35.67 4.29
CA GLN A 158 5.93 -35.59 3.07
C GLN A 158 5.10 -35.14 1.85
N SER A 159 3.81 -35.51 1.81
CA SER A 159 2.90 -35.03 0.76
C SER A 159 2.71 -33.52 0.85
N ASN A 160 2.46 -32.97 2.04
CA ASN A 160 2.32 -31.51 2.21
C ASN A 160 3.60 -30.77 1.81
N LYS A 161 4.78 -31.30 2.18
CA LYS A 161 6.07 -30.70 1.81
C LYS A 161 6.28 -30.67 0.30
N LYS A 162 5.92 -31.76 -0.40
CA LYS A 162 5.91 -31.80 -1.88
C LYS A 162 4.93 -30.77 -2.48
N SER A 163 3.75 -30.60 -1.89
CA SER A 163 2.78 -29.59 -2.35
C SER A 163 3.31 -28.17 -2.21
N VAL A 164 4.01 -27.84 -1.12
CA VAL A 164 4.65 -26.51 -0.96
C VAL A 164 5.62 -26.22 -2.10
N SER A 165 6.45 -27.19 -2.48
CA SER A 165 7.41 -27.04 -3.58
C SER A 165 6.76 -26.85 -4.96
N ALA A 166 5.48 -27.20 -5.11
CA ALA A 166 4.74 -27.07 -6.36
C ALA A 166 4.00 -25.72 -6.50
N ILE A 167 3.94 -24.90 -5.44
CA ILE A 167 3.18 -23.63 -5.43
C ILE A 167 4.03 -22.48 -5.98
N TYR A 168 3.37 -21.58 -6.71
CA TYR A 168 3.92 -20.55 -7.60
C TYR A 168 4.60 -19.35 -6.90
N GLU A 169 4.93 -19.44 -5.62
CA GLU A 169 5.59 -18.37 -4.82
C GLU A 169 7.02 -18.83 -4.46
N PRO A 170 7.92 -19.04 -5.44
CA PRO A 170 8.97 -20.01 -5.29
C PRO A 170 10.09 -19.44 -4.43
N ARG A 171 10.47 -18.17 -4.59
CA ARG A 171 11.75 -17.70 -4.04
C ARG A 171 11.76 -17.58 -2.52
N LEU A 172 10.81 -16.89 -1.91
CA LEU A 172 10.78 -16.70 -0.46
C LEU A 172 10.59 -18.04 0.26
N VAL A 173 9.59 -18.82 -0.17
CA VAL A 173 9.26 -20.10 0.44
C VAL A 173 10.39 -21.10 0.24
N TRP A 174 10.99 -21.15 -0.95
CA TRP A 174 12.14 -22.02 -1.24
C TRP A 174 13.33 -21.67 -0.37
N ASN A 175 13.63 -20.38 -0.14
CA ASN A 175 14.70 -19.98 0.78
C ASN A 175 14.45 -20.48 2.20
N TRP A 176 13.20 -20.39 2.68
CA TRP A 176 12.83 -20.95 3.97
C TRP A 176 13.03 -22.47 4.02
N VAL A 177 12.57 -23.18 2.99
CA VAL A 177 12.70 -24.64 2.89
C VAL A 177 14.17 -25.07 2.81
N GLU A 178 14.97 -24.44 1.97
CA GLU A 178 16.43 -24.62 1.88
C GLU A 178 17.10 -24.38 3.24
N TRP A 179 16.75 -23.29 3.90
CA TRP A 179 17.32 -22.94 5.19
C TRP A 179 16.98 -23.98 6.25
N ILE A 180 15.71 -24.42 6.33
CA ILE A 180 15.28 -25.50 7.23
C ILE A 180 16.04 -26.80 6.92
N HIS A 181 16.26 -27.14 5.66
CA HIS A 181 17.03 -28.32 5.28
C HIS A 181 18.52 -28.23 5.68
N ARG A 182 19.11 -27.03 5.67
CA ARG A 182 20.51 -26.79 6.07
C ARG A 182 20.69 -26.75 7.59
N THR A 183 19.68 -26.27 8.32
CA THR A 183 19.68 -26.19 9.79
C THR A 183 19.05 -27.45 10.37
N VAL A 184 19.80 -28.56 10.27
CA VAL A 184 19.29 -29.92 10.53
C VAL A 184 18.71 -30.10 11.95
N GLU A 185 19.15 -29.34 12.96
CA GLU A 185 18.73 -29.58 14.35
C GLU A 185 18.59 -28.35 15.27
N LYS A 186 19.08 -27.16 14.89
CA LYS A 186 18.91 -25.93 15.68
C LYS A 186 18.65 -24.74 14.77
N ILE A 187 17.41 -24.28 14.85
CA ILE A 187 16.84 -23.13 14.15
C ILE A 187 16.80 -22.01 15.19
N ASP A 188 17.94 -21.41 15.45
CA ASP A 188 18.10 -20.36 16.47
C ASP A 188 18.70 -19.06 15.90
N VAL A 189 19.16 -19.07 14.64
CA VAL A 189 19.71 -17.87 13.99
C VAL A 189 19.12 -17.67 12.60
N TRP A 190 18.49 -16.51 12.40
CA TRP A 190 18.04 -16.04 11.09
C TRP A 190 19.15 -16.20 10.04
N PRO A 191 18.85 -16.52 8.76
CA PRO A 191 19.87 -16.61 7.72
C PRO A 191 20.57 -15.26 7.48
N ARG A 192 21.57 -14.92 8.31
CA ARG A 192 22.49 -13.79 8.16
C ARG A 192 23.54 -14.20 7.13
N GLY A 193 23.15 -14.21 5.85
CA GLY A 193 23.99 -14.73 4.78
C GLY A 193 23.89 -13.95 3.47
N LYS A 194 24.90 -13.10 3.24
CA LYS A 194 25.40 -12.58 1.95
C LYS A 194 24.41 -11.85 1.02
N GLY A 195 24.49 -10.51 1.04
CA GLY A 195 24.44 -9.62 -0.14
C GLY A 195 23.11 -9.42 -0.89
N ASN A 196 22.18 -10.38 -0.85
CA ASN A 196 20.93 -10.34 -1.65
C ASN A 196 19.67 -10.20 -0.79
N PHE A 197 19.82 -9.81 0.48
CA PHE A 197 18.71 -9.65 1.43
C PHE A 197 17.53 -8.90 0.82
N PRO A 198 17.68 -7.71 0.23
CA PRO A 198 16.53 -6.91 -0.17
C PRO A 198 15.70 -7.50 -1.33
N LEU A 199 16.34 -8.30 -2.21
CA LEU A 199 15.68 -8.93 -3.35
C LEU A 199 14.77 -10.09 -2.94
N LEU A 200 15.09 -10.77 -1.83
CA LEU A 200 14.31 -11.92 -1.35
C LEU A 200 13.00 -11.49 -0.67
N TYR A 201 12.93 -10.25 -0.22
CA TYR A 201 11.77 -9.72 0.52
C TYR A 201 10.94 -8.72 -0.28
N ARG A 202 11.13 -8.67 -1.62
CA ARG A 202 10.25 -7.91 -2.49
C ARG A 202 8.83 -8.46 -2.33
N ASN A 203 7.90 -7.60 -1.89
CA ASN A 203 6.50 -7.94 -1.64
C ASN A 203 6.24 -8.89 -0.46
N VAL A 204 7.08 -8.87 0.59
CA VAL A 204 6.88 -9.68 1.80
C VAL A 204 6.25 -8.85 2.91
N PRO A 205 4.90 -8.90 3.08
CA PRO A 205 4.18 -8.41 4.25
C PRO A 205 4.93 -8.60 5.58
N LEU A 206 5.30 -7.50 6.26
CA LEU A 206 5.85 -7.50 7.63
C LEU A 206 7.18 -8.23 7.86
N GLY A 207 7.67 -9.05 6.93
CA GLY A 207 9.00 -9.66 7.02
C GLY A 207 10.09 -8.59 7.16
N ILE A 208 9.86 -7.46 6.50
CA ILE A 208 10.68 -6.25 6.63
C ILE A 208 10.79 -5.80 8.11
N ARG A 209 9.71 -5.76 8.90
CA ARG A 209 9.77 -5.32 10.31
C ARG A 209 10.53 -6.28 11.20
N THR A 210 10.28 -7.58 11.04
CA THR A 210 10.95 -8.63 11.82
C THR A 210 12.46 -8.61 11.55
N ILE A 211 12.85 -8.42 10.29
CA ILE A 211 14.25 -8.25 9.91
C ILE A 211 14.79 -6.95 10.50
N PHE A 212 14.05 -5.85 10.35
CA PHE A 212 14.50 -4.53 10.74
C PHE A 212 14.85 -4.43 12.22
N SER A 213 14.11 -5.10 13.11
CA SER A 213 14.45 -5.13 14.54
C SER A 213 15.81 -5.77 14.83
N GLU A 214 16.26 -6.70 13.98
CA GLU A 214 17.52 -7.42 14.13
C GLU A 214 18.72 -6.69 13.50
N LEU A 215 18.47 -5.73 12.61
CA LEU A 215 19.50 -4.94 11.94
C LEU A 215 20.03 -3.83 12.85
N ASP A 216 21.32 -3.50 12.71
CA ASP A 216 21.89 -2.29 13.31
C ASP A 216 21.43 -1.01 12.59
N LEU A 217 21.77 0.16 13.12
CA LEU A 217 21.28 1.44 12.60
C LEU A 217 21.71 1.71 11.15
N GLU A 218 22.93 1.34 10.77
CA GLU A 218 23.48 1.57 9.43
C GLU A 218 22.84 0.60 8.42
N GLU A 219 22.68 -0.67 8.81
CA GLU A 219 21.99 -1.68 8.02
C GLU A 219 20.53 -1.31 7.79
N ARG A 220 19.83 -0.84 8.83
CA ARG A 220 18.45 -0.33 8.75
C ARG A 220 18.33 0.78 7.72
N GLN A 221 19.28 1.72 7.72
CA GLN A 221 19.29 2.83 6.79
C GLN A 221 19.45 2.35 5.34
N LYS A 222 20.47 1.54 5.06
CA LYS A 222 20.72 0.96 3.73
C LYS A 222 19.52 0.15 3.24
N PHE A 223 18.93 -0.63 4.14
CA PHE A 223 17.74 -1.42 3.85
C PHE A 223 16.58 -0.50 3.42
N LEU A 224 16.27 0.54 4.18
CA LEU A 224 15.16 1.43 3.85
C LEU A 224 15.38 2.22 2.57
N MET A 225 16.60 2.71 2.34
CA MET A 225 16.96 3.39 1.09
C MET A 225 16.75 2.48 -0.11
N TYR A 226 17.10 1.20 0.01
CA TYR A 226 16.81 0.23 -1.03
C TYR A 226 15.30 0.10 -1.31
N PHE A 227 14.46 -0.09 -0.29
CA PHE A 227 13.02 -0.31 -0.52
C PHE A 227 12.29 0.96 -0.97
N VAL A 228 12.70 2.13 -0.48
CA VAL A 228 12.14 3.42 -0.91
C VAL A 228 12.52 3.71 -2.36
N SER A 229 13.80 3.58 -2.73
CA SER A 229 14.26 3.80 -4.10
C SER A 229 13.56 2.89 -5.12
N ASN A 230 13.30 1.63 -4.73
CA ASN A 230 12.62 0.64 -5.58
C ASN A 230 11.09 0.69 -5.51
N ARG A 231 10.50 1.53 -4.65
CA ARG A 231 9.04 1.66 -4.46
C ARG A 231 8.35 0.36 -4.04
N THR A 232 9.07 -0.48 -3.30
CA THR A 232 8.62 -1.83 -2.91
C THR A 232 8.23 -1.92 -1.43
N LEU A 233 8.38 -0.84 -0.66
CA LEU A 233 8.05 -0.82 0.76
C LEU A 233 6.51 -0.76 0.92
N PRO A 234 5.88 -1.68 1.67
CA PRO A 234 4.48 -1.52 2.02
C PRO A 234 4.25 -0.19 2.76
N LEU A 235 3.12 0.48 2.49
CA LEU A 235 2.82 1.81 3.07
C LEU A 235 2.84 1.80 4.60
N ASP A 236 2.32 0.73 5.22
CA ASP A 236 2.31 0.58 6.67
C ASP A 236 3.74 0.45 7.24
N ASP A 237 4.63 -0.20 6.51
CA ASP A 237 6.03 -0.33 6.88
C ASP A 237 6.75 1.01 6.70
N PHE A 238 6.54 1.72 5.59
CA PHE A 238 7.05 3.07 5.39
C PHE A 238 6.66 3.99 6.57
N ARG A 239 5.38 4.00 6.97
CA ARG A 239 4.88 4.78 8.11
C ARG A 239 5.57 4.42 9.43
N PHE A 240 5.72 3.12 9.69
CA PHE A 240 6.45 2.66 10.86
C PHE A 240 7.87 3.20 10.86
N PHE A 241 8.60 3.06 9.74
CA PHE A 241 9.99 3.47 9.65
C PHE A 241 10.20 4.97 9.83
N ILE A 242 9.45 5.81 9.12
CA ILE A 242 9.57 7.27 9.29
C ILE A 242 9.24 7.72 10.73
N SER A 243 8.40 6.96 11.45
CA SER A 243 8.06 7.26 12.85
C SER A 243 9.17 6.89 13.85
N THR A 244 9.98 5.89 13.50
CA THR A 244 11.07 5.35 14.33
C THR A 244 12.44 5.95 14.03
N MET A 245 12.63 6.56 12.85
CA MET A 245 13.89 7.21 12.48
C MET A 245 14.15 8.46 13.34
N ASP A 246 15.41 8.73 13.62
CA ASP A 246 15.82 10.04 14.11
C ASP A 246 15.77 11.09 13.00
N GLY A 247 15.85 12.37 13.40
CA GLY A 247 15.72 13.48 12.48
C GLY A 247 16.81 13.54 11.40
N LYS A 248 18.03 13.07 11.69
CA LYS A 248 19.15 13.13 10.74
C LYS A 248 18.96 12.11 9.61
N HIS A 249 18.63 10.87 9.96
CA HIS A 249 18.40 9.82 8.96
C HIS A 249 17.14 10.07 8.13
N LEU A 250 16.09 10.64 8.74
CA LEU A 250 14.89 11.04 8.01
C LEU A 250 15.18 12.15 7.00
N GLU A 251 15.97 13.16 7.39
CA GLU A 251 16.41 14.23 6.48
C GLU A 251 17.22 13.67 5.31
N GLU A 252 18.12 12.72 5.59
CA GLU A 252 18.93 12.09 4.55
C GLU A 252 18.08 11.27 3.55
N LEU A 253 17.09 10.53 4.04
CA LEU A 253 16.13 9.82 3.19
C LEU A 253 15.39 10.80 2.27
N PHE A 254 14.95 11.92 2.83
CA PHE A 254 14.19 12.95 2.11
C PHE A 254 15.02 13.67 1.06
N ARG A 255 16.28 13.93 1.38
CA ARG A 255 17.24 14.51 0.45
C ARG A 255 17.54 13.58 -0.73
N MET A 256 17.66 12.27 -0.48
CA MET A 256 18.07 11.33 -1.54
C MET A 256 16.93 10.82 -2.39
N TYR A 257 15.71 10.76 -1.85
CA TYR A 257 14.56 10.18 -2.54
C TYR A 257 13.28 11.04 -2.40
N PRO A 258 13.34 12.35 -2.71
CA PRO A 258 12.22 13.27 -2.48
C PRO A 258 10.97 12.85 -3.26
N TYR A 259 11.13 12.42 -4.52
CA TYR A 259 10.04 11.92 -5.34
C TYR A 259 9.38 10.67 -4.76
N GLN A 260 10.16 9.63 -4.41
CA GLN A 260 9.62 8.37 -3.91
C GLN A 260 8.92 8.58 -2.55
N VAL A 261 9.48 9.45 -1.69
CA VAL A 261 8.83 9.85 -0.44
C VAL A 261 7.48 10.49 -0.72
N LEU A 262 7.40 11.46 -1.63
CA LEU A 262 6.14 12.11 -2.00
C LEU A 262 5.12 11.14 -2.60
N GLN A 263 5.56 10.12 -3.33
CA GLN A 263 4.66 9.06 -3.81
C GLN A 263 4.00 8.27 -2.68
N TYR A 264 4.69 7.99 -1.57
CA TYR A 264 4.06 7.38 -0.40
C TYR A 264 3.01 8.32 0.20
N PHE A 265 3.31 9.62 0.24
CA PHE A 265 2.36 10.61 0.72
C PHE A 265 1.17 10.78 -0.20
N LEU A 266 1.20 10.41 -1.49
CA LEU A 266 0.02 10.42 -2.36
C LEU A 266 -0.95 9.24 -2.12
N GLN A 267 -0.56 8.26 -1.32
CA GLN A 267 -1.40 7.10 -1.02
C GLN A 267 -2.34 7.40 0.14
N TRP A 268 -3.57 6.89 0.06
CA TRP A 268 -4.47 6.91 1.21
C TRP A 268 -3.90 6.07 2.38
N PRO A 269 -3.96 6.54 3.64
CA PRO A 269 -4.57 7.80 4.10
C PRO A 269 -3.57 8.98 4.26
N LEU A 270 -2.34 8.87 3.73
CA LEU A 270 -1.29 9.88 3.91
C LEU A 270 -1.44 11.13 3.05
N HIS A 271 -2.29 11.07 2.02
CA HIS A 271 -2.51 12.14 1.06
C HIS A 271 -2.85 13.51 1.65
N LYS A 272 -3.45 13.53 2.84
CA LYS A 272 -3.76 14.79 3.55
C LYS A 272 -2.52 15.56 4.01
N TYR A 273 -1.37 14.91 4.08
CA TYR A 273 -0.09 15.52 4.45
C TYR A 273 0.80 15.81 3.23
N PHE A 274 0.36 15.48 2.01
CA PHE A 274 1.19 15.56 0.82
C PHE A 274 1.75 16.97 0.59
N LEU A 275 0.90 18.00 0.61
CA LEU A 275 1.32 19.38 0.36
C LEU A 275 2.26 19.88 1.47
N ASP A 276 1.97 19.58 2.73
CA ASP A 276 2.81 19.97 3.87
C ASP A 276 4.21 19.34 3.82
N VAL A 277 4.31 18.14 3.26
CA VAL A 277 5.58 17.45 3.04
C VAL A 277 6.27 18.02 1.80
N ALA A 278 5.55 18.24 0.71
CA ALA A 278 6.08 18.86 -0.51
C ALA A 278 6.70 20.23 -0.24
N ASP A 279 6.03 21.08 0.53
CA ASP A 279 6.51 22.44 0.87
C ASP A 279 7.87 22.42 1.58
N ARG A 280 8.21 21.31 2.25
CA ARG A 280 9.51 21.11 2.91
C ARG A 280 10.55 20.50 2.01
N LEU A 281 10.13 19.75 1.00
CA LEU A 281 11.01 19.01 0.10
C LEU A 281 11.43 19.80 -1.14
N TRP A 282 10.90 21.00 -1.37
CA TRP A 282 11.26 21.82 -2.54
C TRP A 282 12.77 22.03 -2.71
N VAL A 283 13.52 22.13 -1.62
CA VAL A 283 14.99 22.27 -1.66
C VAL A 283 15.73 21.03 -2.15
N TYR A 284 15.06 19.87 -2.15
CA TYR A 284 15.61 18.58 -2.56
C TYR A 284 15.02 18.07 -3.89
N ILE A 285 13.82 18.53 -4.25
CA ILE A 285 13.13 18.13 -5.49
C ILE A 285 13.87 18.73 -6.69
N SER A 286 14.44 17.86 -7.53
CA SER A 286 14.96 18.28 -8.83
C SER A 286 13.84 18.59 -9.82
N GLU A 287 14.20 19.22 -10.95
CA GLU A 287 13.27 19.45 -12.07
C GLU A 287 12.69 18.13 -12.61
N GLU A 288 13.52 17.07 -12.66
CA GLU A 288 13.10 15.72 -13.06
C GLU A 288 12.16 15.07 -12.03
N ASP A 289 12.47 15.19 -10.74
CA ASP A 289 11.59 14.69 -9.66
C ASP A 289 10.22 15.35 -9.73
N PHE A 290 10.17 16.68 -9.88
CA PHE A 290 8.93 17.43 -9.99
C PHE A 290 8.09 16.95 -11.16
N GLN A 291 8.72 16.80 -12.33
CA GLN A 291 8.10 16.28 -13.53
C GLN A 291 7.52 14.86 -13.30
N ASP A 292 8.26 13.99 -12.63
CA ASP A 292 7.82 12.63 -12.34
C ASP A 292 6.70 12.55 -11.28
N ILE A 293 6.65 13.50 -10.34
CA ILE A 293 5.52 13.67 -9.42
C ILE A 293 4.26 14.06 -10.20
N LEU A 294 4.34 15.06 -11.08
CA LEU A 294 3.21 15.50 -11.90
C LEU A 294 2.69 14.37 -12.79
N ARG A 295 3.59 13.64 -13.46
CA ARG A 295 3.24 12.45 -14.25
C ARG A 295 2.52 11.42 -13.40
N TYR A 296 3.00 11.17 -12.19
CA TYR A 296 2.39 10.20 -11.31
C TYR A 296 0.97 10.64 -10.91
N ILE A 297 0.76 11.90 -10.51
CA ILE A 297 -0.57 12.40 -10.15
C ILE A 297 -1.52 12.32 -11.36
N ILE A 298 -1.12 12.82 -12.53
CA ILE A 298 -2.00 12.84 -13.71
C ILE A 298 -2.26 11.44 -14.23
N PHE A 299 -1.21 10.68 -14.56
CA PHE A 299 -1.39 9.42 -15.27
C PHE A 299 -1.80 8.28 -14.35
N GLN A 300 -1.30 8.26 -13.11
CA GLN A 300 -1.58 7.15 -12.19
C GLN A 300 -2.76 7.44 -11.26
N ARG A 301 -3.04 8.71 -10.92
CA ARG A 301 -4.16 9.05 -10.03
C ARG A 301 -5.38 9.56 -10.79
N ILE A 302 -5.27 10.69 -11.50
CA ILE A 302 -6.41 11.32 -12.18
C ILE A 302 -6.91 10.46 -13.33
N ASN A 303 -6.07 10.18 -14.33
CA ASN A 303 -6.41 9.32 -15.47
C ASN A 303 -6.54 7.84 -15.05
N GLY A 304 -5.99 7.49 -13.89
CA GLY A 304 -6.25 6.19 -13.26
C GLY A 304 -7.63 6.09 -12.62
N GLY A 305 -8.43 7.17 -12.63
CA GLY A 305 -9.78 7.19 -12.07
C GLY A 305 -9.82 7.06 -10.55
N TRP A 306 -8.76 7.46 -9.83
CA TRP A 306 -8.73 7.45 -8.37
C TRP A 306 -9.55 8.62 -7.83
N ASP A 307 -10.50 8.34 -6.94
CA ASP A 307 -11.43 9.29 -6.32
C ASP A 307 -11.39 9.24 -4.78
N ASP A 308 -10.41 8.51 -4.21
CA ASP A 308 -10.15 8.48 -2.76
C ASP A 308 -9.65 9.84 -2.24
N GLN A 309 -9.32 10.75 -3.17
CA GLN A 309 -9.10 12.17 -2.94
C GLN A 309 -9.43 12.98 -4.20
N ASN A 310 -9.74 14.27 -4.03
CA ASN A 310 -9.71 15.25 -5.11
C ASN A 310 -8.26 15.49 -5.60
N TYR A 311 -7.74 14.59 -6.44
CA TYR A 311 -6.40 14.68 -7.01
C TYR A 311 -6.22 15.88 -7.95
N GLU A 312 -7.27 16.32 -8.64
CA GLU A 312 -7.22 17.54 -9.46
C GLU A 312 -6.98 18.78 -8.60
N GLY A 313 -7.70 18.89 -7.49
CA GLY A 313 -7.51 19.97 -6.52
C GLY A 313 -6.12 19.92 -5.89
N LEU A 314 -5.67 18.72 -5.51
CA LEU A 314 -4.31 18.52 -4.98
C LEU A 314 -3.24 18.90 -6.01
N LEU A 315 -3.42 18.53 -7.29
CA LEU A 315 -2.51 18.88 -8.38
C LEU A 315 -2.47 20.39 -8.62
N ARG A 316 -3.62 21.08 -8.60
CA ARG A 316 -3.69 22.54 -8.73
C ARG A 316 -2.92 23.24 -7.61
N GLU A 317 -3.16 22.83 -6.38
CA GLU A 317 -2.45 23.40 -5.22
C GLU A 317 -0.95 23.11 -5.27
N PHE A 318 -0.57 21.88 -5.64
CA PHE A 318 0.84 21.50 -5.77
C PHE A 318 1.55 22.31 -6.87
N TRP A 319 0.91 22.48 -8.04
CA TRP A 319 1.42 23.32 -9.12
C TRP A 319 1.51 24.79 -8.70
N HIS A 320 0.49 25.31 -8.00
CA HIS A 320 0.50 26.71 -7.58
C HIS A 320 1.66 27.02 -6.62
N ARG A 321 1.91 26.12 -5.66
CA ARG A 321 2.99 26.22 -4.66
C ARG A 321 4.38 25.90 -5.20
N SER A 322 4.49 25.33 -6.39
CA SER A 322 5.80 24.93 -6.92
C SER A 322 6.65 26.15 -7.32
N PRO A 323 7.98 26.08 -7.16
CA PRO A 323 8.88 27.13 -7.63
C PRO A 323 8.77 27.36 -9.15
N ASP A 324 8.99 28.60 -9.59
CA ASP A 324 8.83 28.97 -11.01
C ASP A 324 9.83 28.26 -11.92
N LEU A 325 11.06 28.01 -11.44
CA LEU A 325 12.07 27.25 -12.19
C LEU A 325 11.56 25.85 -12.58
N HIS A 326 10.92 25.15 -11.65
CA HIS A 326 10.32 23.84 -11.91
C HIS A 326 9.17 23.91 -12.92
N LYS A 327 8.34 24.96 -12.84
CA LYS A 327 7.25 25.19 -13.82
C LYS A 327 7.79 25.45 -15.21
N GLU A 328 8.79 26.34 -15.32
CA GLU A 328 9.44 26.68 -16.58
C GLU A 328 10.06 25.45 -17.24
N PHE A 329 10.73 24.60 -16.48
CA PHE A 329 11.29 23.34 -16.98
C PHE A 329 10.22 22.46 -17.64
N VAL A 330 9.10 22.25 -16.96
CA VAL A 330 7.97 21.47 -17.48
C VAL A 330 7.37 22.11 -18.74
N LEU A 331 7.22 23.44 -18.75
CA LEU A 331 6.67 24.18 -19.89
C LEU A 331 7.59 24.17 -21.12
N ARG A 332 8.91 24.08 -20.94
CA ARG A 332 9.87 23.96 -22.05
C ARG A 332 9.95 22.54 -22.62
N ASN A 333 9.64 21.53 -21.83
CA ASN A 333 9.78 20.15 -22.28
C ASN A 333 8.64 19.73 -23.22
N GLU A 334 8.95 19.43 -24.48
CA GLU A 334 7.95 19.12 -25.52
C GLU A 334 7.24 17.77 -25.31
N GLY A 335 7.83 16.85 -24.54
CA GLY A 335 7.25 15.53 -24.24
C GLY A 335 5.98 15.55 -23.36
N PHE A 336 5.44 16.74 -23.07
CA PHE A 336 4.45 16.96 -22.02
C PHE A 336 3.18 17.62 -22.52
N THR A 337 2.85 17.49 -23.80
CA THR A 337 1.65 18.11 -24.39
C THR A 337 0.39 17.82 -23.56
N ARG A 338 0.17 16.59 -23.09
CA ARG A 338 -0.96 16.26 -22.21
C ARG A 338 -0.95 16.98 -20.86
N LEU A 339 0.21 17.09 -20.21
CA LEU A 339 0.36 17.82 -18.95
C LEU A 339 0.11 19.31 -19.16
N LYS A 340 0.62 19.89 -20.26
CA LYS A 340 0.39 21.29 -20.62
C LYS A 340 -1.07 21.55 -21.00
N THR A 341 -1.71 20.65 -21.75
CA THR A 341 -3.14 20.74 -22.08
C THR A 341 -3.98 20.70 -20.81
N PHE A 342 -3.70 19.75 -19.92
CA PHE A 342 -4.35 19.65 -18.62
C PHE A 342 -4.17 21.00 -17.89
N LEU A 343 -2.92 21.42 -17.59
CA LEU A 343 -2.63 22.68 -16.90
C LEU A 343 -3.26 23.92 -17.57
N ALA A 344 -3.30 23.98 -18.91
CA ALA A 344 -3.93 25.07 -19.65
C ALA A 344 -5.45 25.10 -19.46
N GLU A 345 -6.13 23.94 -19.45
CA GLU A 345 -7.55 23.83 -19.10
C GLU A 345 -7.82 24.31 -17.66
N PHE A 346 -6.84 24.21 -16.76
CA PHE A 346 -6.96 24.67 -15.36
C PHE A 346 -6.71 26.18 -15.19
N ASP A 347 -5.75 26.76 -15.90
CA ASP A 347 -5.35 28.18 -15.76
C ASP A 347 -6.38 29.19 -16.32
N PHE A 348 -7.31 28.78 -17.18
CA PHE A 348 -8.37 29.66 -17.70
C PHE A 348 -9.48 30.02 -16.67
N SER A 349 -9.41 29.50 -15.44
CA SER A 349 -10.31 29.89 -14.34
C SER A 349 -9.85 31.12 -13.54
N ARG A 350 -8.70 31.74 -13.89
CA ARG A 350 -8.17 32.97 -13.23
C ARG A 350 -8.17 34.23 -14.10
N LYS A 351 -8.85 34.23 -15.24
CA LYS A 351 -9.18 35.46 -15.99
C LYS A 351 -10.68 35.54 -16.24
N ASN A 352 -11.42 35.98 -15.23
CA ASN A 352 -12.64 36.79 -15.33
C ASN A 352 -12.86 37.53 -14.01
#